data_AF-A0A9W6U8J9-F1
#
_entry.id   AF-A0A9W6U8J9-F1
#
_cell.length_a   1.000
_cell.length_b   1.000
_cell.length_c   1.000
_cell.angle_alpha   90.00
_cell.angle_beta   90.00
_cell.angle_gamma   90.00
#
_symmetry.space_group_name_H-M   'P 1'
#
loop_
_entity.id
_entity.type
_entity.pdbx_description
1 polymer ?
#
loop_
_entity_poly.entity_id
_entity_poly.type
_entity_poly.pdbx_seq_one_letter_code
_entity_poly.pdbx_strand_id
1 'polypeptide(L)'
;MYALPLVHHQNKTYHSQKRAQAVEVTMPKRVHDENEAETKAEKPPAACAFCSRMFTARGMTRHQNKCAKKQAHDSAAAKKPRAYRFSILNEAVFEHVLEFLSNQSLTKLQMLTGDRYDRCEPELARYCCQCENDNPVMLNGLCRECESELPTYMPCTTKETAKTHYGVRDKDFPRIPCQVRKHYTLFDRITLEDHMIRTCGSKMAWVRDIAKRDTRKKKLNATLHKKEKEETKFLESLAPGFAVYIASVGFKKTDKEVLQEWSRRYVVLIQALQVRRLKLWEDSRLCNDFITAGFGQVEEVVDTMEEMNFLFAHTSYSRRCENKIHNMCDNGLSEWYPRGEFREMMQDCRNEAKIELCIEYLEDRKGLTLPRKWERCRQRFDTVRASGASPMQKRNHIYGA
;
A
#
# COMPACT_ATOMS: atom_id res chain seq x y z
N MET A 1 47.70 32.36 30.11
CA MET A 1 47.80 32.08 28.66
C MET A 1 46.46 32.44 28.02
N TYR A 2 46.49 33.47 27.17
CA TYR A 2 45.46 33.99 26.24
C TYR A 2 44.05 34.28 26.83
N ALA A 3 43.74 35.53 27.21
CA ALA A 3 43.28 36.66 26.38
C ALA A 3 41.75 36.67 26.12
N LEU A 4 41.07 37.57 26.83
CA LEU A 4 39.78 38.23 26.50
C LEU A 4 39.89 39.03 25.16
N PRO A 5 38.86 39.73 24.62
CA PRO A 5 37.38 39.69 24.76
C PRO A 5 36.62 39.82 23.39
N LEU A 6 35.28 39.90 23.47
CA LEU A 6 34.31 40.65 22.61
C LEU A 6 34.85 41.40 21.37
N VAL A 7 34.27 41.15 20.18
CA VAL A 7 33.78 42.15 19.18
C VAL A 7 32.82 41.38 18.23
N HIS A 8 31.52 41.64 18.07
CA HIS A 8 30.76 42.79 17.55
C HIS A 8 30.92 43.07 16.03
N HIS A 9 29.87 43.70 15.46
CA HIS A 9 29.66 44.14 14.07
C HIS A 9 29.06 43.14 13.08
N GLN A 10 28.18 43.51 12.15
CA GLN A 10 27.46 44.74 11.79
C GLN A 10 26.36 44.26 10.81
N ASN A 11 25.08 44.63 10.92
CA ASN A 11 24.42 45.90 10.59
C ASN A 11 24.24 46.18 9.08
N LYS A 12 22.97 46.41 8.71
CA LYS A 12 22.42 47.12 7.53
C LYS A 12 22.45 46.35 6.21
N THR A 13 21.33 46.23 5.50
CA THR A 13 20.71 47.28 4.65
C THR A 13 19.27 46.85 4.26
N TYR A 14 18.27 47.64 3.85
CA TYR A 14 17.99 49.08 3.70
C TYR A 14 16.48 49.20 3.34
N HIS A 15 15.83 50.30 3.75
CA HIS A 15 14.67 50.99 3.14
C HIS A 15 13.34 50.23 2.86
N SER A 16 12.15 50.80 3.03
CA SER A 16 11.71 52.20 3.00
C SER A 16 10.32 52.32 3.65
N GLN A 17 10.20 53.21 4.63
CA GLN A 17 8.95 53.94 4.86
C GLN A 17 8.77 54.93 3.72
N LYS A 18 7.64 54.89 3.01
CA LYS A 18 7.06 56.11 2.42
C LYS A 18 5.55 56.10 2.50
N ARG A 19 5.10 57.23 3.03
CA ARG A 19 3.75 57.68 3.33
C ARG A 19 3.18 58.34 2.07
N ALA A 20 1.85 58.29 1.96
CA ALA A 20 0.98 59.19 1.21
C ALA A 20 1.07 59.13 -0.33
N GLN A 21 -0.06 58.96 -1.01
CA GLN A 21 -0.97 60.06 -1.35
C GLN A 21 -2.20 59.50 -2.06
N ALA A 22 -3.35 60.00 -1.62
CA ALA A 22 -4.55 60.02 -2.43
C ALA A 22 -4.25 60.78 -3.73
N VAL A 23 -4.66 60.22 -4.86
CA VAL A 23 -4.92 61.00 -6.07
C VAL A 23 -6.40 60.83 -6.36
N GLU A 24 -7.11 61.81 -5.84
CA GLU A 24 -8.40 62.29 -6.27
C GLU A 24 -8.23 62.84 -7.70
N VAL A 25 -8.96 62.27 -8.67
CA VAL A 25 -9.29 62.94 -9.93
C VAL A 25 -10.80 62.78 -10.14
N THR A 26 -11.48 63.82 -9.65
CA THR A 26 -12.71 64.49 -10.12
C THR A 26 -13.05 64.24 -11.60
N MET A 27 -14.32 64.07 -12.00
CA MET A 27 -15.42 65.06 -12.11
C MET A 27 -16.71 64.32 -12.61
N PRO A 28 -17.87 64.98 -12.82
CA PRO A 28 -18.60 65.96 -12.01
C PRO A 28 -20.08 65.55 -11.76
N LYS A 29 -20.74 66.33 -10.90
CA LYS A 29 -22.20 66.34 -10.62
C LYS A 29 -23.08 66.33 -11.88
N ARG A 30 -24.12 65.49 -11.91
CA ARG A 30 -25.48 65.81 -12.41
C ARG A 30 -26.51 65.05 -11.57
N VAL A 31 -27.27 65.77 -10.73
CA VAL A 31 -28.66 66.20 -10.96
C VAL A 31 -29.63 65.05 -10.68
N HIS A 32 -30.44 65.26 -9.63
CA HIS A 32 -31.69 64.56 -9.39
C HIS A 32 -32.59 64.80 -10.61
N ASP A 33 -33.00 63.72 -11.27
CA ASP A 33 -34.29 63.68 -11.96
C ASP A 33 -35.10 62.54 -11.33
N GLU A 34 -36.20 62.96 -10.73
CA GLU A 34 -37.33 62.13 -10.38
C GLU A 34 -38.04 61.68 -11.67
N ASN A 35 -38.74 60.54 -11.58
CA ASN A 35 -39.58 59.89 -12.59
C ASN A 35 -38.90 58.78 -13.39
N GLU A 36 -39.19 57.53 -13.05
CA GLU A 36 -40.32 56.81 -13.64
C GLU A 36 -40.52 55.46 -12.93
N ALA A 37 -41.77 55.09 -12.78
CA ALA A 37 -42.21 53.91 -12.09
C ALA A 37 -41.80 52.64 -12.85
N GLU A 38 -40.96 51.82 -12.23
CA GLU A 38 -40.96 50.38 -12.52
C GLU A 38 -41.17 49.63 -11.20
N THR A 39 -42.37 49.05 -11.11
CA THR A 39 -42.78 48.02 -10.16
C THR A 39 -41.68 46.99 -9.97
N LYS A 40 -40.83 47.19 -8.95
CA LYS A 40 -39.97 46.13 -8.42
C LYS A 40 -40.89 45.12 -7.75
N ALA A 41 -41.21 44.06 -8.50
CA ALA A 41 -41.77 42.84 -7.96
C ALA A 41 -41.05 42.51 -6.64
N GLU A 42 -41.79 42.57 -5.54
CA GLU A 42 -41.28 42.15 -4.24
C GLU A 42 -40.82 40.70 -4.39
N LYS A 43 -39.51 40.47 -4.30
CA LYS A 43 -38.98 39.10 -4.30
C LYS A 43 -39.71 38.34 -3.20
N PRO A 44 -40.35 37.20 -3.52
CA PRO A 44 -41.17 36.49 -2.55
C PRO A 44 -40.34 36.18 -1.30
N PRO A 45 -40.92 36.34 -0.10
CA PRO A 45 -40.22 35.97 1.12
C PRO A 45 -39.85 34.49 1.01
N ALA A 46 -38.60 34.17 1.32
CA ALA A 46 -38.14 32.79 1.33
C ALA A 46 -38.00 32.29 2.78
N ALA A 47 -38.09 30.98 2.96
CA ALA A 47 -37.94 30.35 4.26
C ALA A 47 -36.46 30.16 4.60
N CYS A 48 -36.10 30.34 5.87
CA CYS A 48 -34.82 29.89 6.38
C CYS A 48 -34.76 28.36 6.33
N ALA A 49 -33.74 27.79 5.66
CA ALA A 49 -33.55 26.34 5.54
C ALA A 49 -33.38 25.61 6.88
N PHE A 50 -33.13 26.34 7.99
CA PHE A 50 -32.82 25.76 9.30
C PHE A 50 -33.93 25.91 10.34
N CYS A 51 -34.81 26.90 10.21
CA CYS A 51 -35.90 27.14 11.17
C CYS A 51 -37.25 27.45 10.53
N SER A 52 -37.32 27.38 9.19
CA SER A 52 -38.53 27.58 8.37
C SER A 52 -39.23 28.93 8.53
N ARG A 53 -38.63 29.90 9.24
CA ARG A 53 -39.16 31.27 9.35
C ARG A 53 -38.96 32.03 8.04
N MET A 54 -39.97 32.80 7.64
CA MET A 54 -40.01 33.55 6.39
C MET A 54 -39.31 34.91 6.56
N PHE A 55 -38.46 35.29 5.60
CA PHE A 55 -37.76 36.57 5.60
C PHE A 55 -37.83 37.25 4.23
N THR A 56 -37.89 38.59 4.24
CA THR A 56 -37.65 39.39 3.03
C THR A 56 -36.17 39.31 2.63
N ALA A 57 -35.88 39.46 1.34
CA ALA A 57 -34.56 39.20 0.76
C ALA A 57 -33.39 39.94 1.46
N ARG A 58 -33.63 41.14 2.04
CA ARG A 58 -32.61 41.94 2.74
C ARG A 58 -32.22 41.42 4.13
N GLY A 59 -33.00 40.52 4.74
CA GLY A 59 -32.72 39.95 6.09
C GLY A 59 -32.26 38.50 6.11
N MET A 60 -32.43 37.79 4.99
CA MET A 60 -32.30 36.34 4.91
C MET A 60 -30.90 35.81 5.19
N THR A 61 -29.90 36.33 4.51
CA THR A 61 -28.52 35.83 4.57
C THR A 61 -27.94 35.99 5.98
N ARG A 62 -28.23 37.12 6.64
CA ARG A 62 -27.80 37.38 8.02
C ARG A 62 -28.48 36.42 9.00
N HIS A 63 -29.77 36.14 8.80
CA HIS A 63 -30.50 35.19 9.64
C HIS A 63 -30.01 33.75 9.41
N GLN A 64 -29.88 33.29 8.17
CA GLN A 64 -29.39 31.95 7.84
C GLN A 64 -28.01 31.69 8.44
N ASN A 65 -27.08 32.65 8.33
CA ASN A 65 -25.74 32.52 8.95
C ASN A 65 -25.81 32.41 10.47
N LYS A 66 -26.68 33.19 11.14
CA LYS A 66 -26.90 33.05 12.58
C LYS A 66 -27.58 31.73 12.95
N CYS A 67 -28.54 31.28 12.14
CA CYS A 67 -29.29 30.06 12.38
C CYS A 67 -28.42 28.81 12.17
N ALA A 68 -27.57 28.81 11.13
CA ALA A 68 -26.56 27.77 10.91
C ALA A 68 -25.54 27.72 12.04
N LYS A 69 -25.04 28.88 12.51
CA LYS A 69 -24.16 28.94 13.69
C LYS A 69 -24.83 28.43 14.96
N LYS A 70 -26.11 28.80 15.17
CA LYS A 70 -26.90 28.31 16.31
C LYS A 70 -27.12 26.81 16.21
N GLN A 71 -27.51 26.28 15.06
CA GLN A 71 -27.70 24.84 14.86
C GLN A 71 -26.39 24.06 15.01
N ALA A 72 -25.27 24.59 14.52
CA ALA A 72 -23.94 24.02 14.74
C ALA A 72 -23.55 24.03 16.21
N HIS A 73 -23.83 25.13 16.93
CA HIS A 73 -23.64 25.22 18.38
C HIS A 73 -24.54 24.25 19.14
N ASP A 74 -25.82 24.18 18.80
CA ASP A 74 -26.81 23.30 19.43
C ASP A 74 -26.49 21.82 19.14
N SER A 75 -26.00 21.51 17.93
CA SER A 75 -25.49 20.18 17.58
C SER A 75 -24.19 19.84 18.32
N ALA A 76 -23.29 20.82 18.50
CA ALA A 76 -22.08 20.65 19.29
C ALA A 76 -22.37 20.52 20.80
N ALA A 77 -23.38 21.24 21.30
CA ALA A 77 -23.86 21.17 22.66
C ALA A 77 -24.62 19.87 22.94
N ALA A 78 -25.42 19.38 21.99
CA ALA A 78 -26.06 18.06 22.04
C ALA A 78 -25.05 16.91 21.96
N LYS A 79 -23.88 17.14 21.34
CA LYS A 79 -22.73 16.21 21.34
C LYS A 79 -21.88 16.28 22.60
N LYS A 80 -22.07 17.27 23.48
CA LYS A 80 -21.48 17.20 24.83
C LYS A 80 -22.27 16.15 25.60
N PRO A 81 -21.61 15.14 26.22
CA PRO A 81 -22.30 14.23 27.10
C PRO A 81 -23.03 15.08 28.16
N ARG A 82 -24.33 14.84 28.34
CA ARG A 82 -25.08 15.46 29.45
C ARG A 82 -24.43 14.97 30.73
N ALA A 83 -23.55 15.78 31.28
CA ALA A 83 -22.89 15.56 32.55
C ALA A 83 -23.96 15.50 33.64
N TYR A 84 -24.26 14.31 34.13
CA TYR A 84 -25.06 14.14 35.34
C TYR A 84 -24.23 14.60 36.52
N ARG A 85 -24.73 15.57 37.28
CA ARG A 85 -24.04 16.09 38.46
C ARG A 85 -24.63 15.44 39.71
N PHE A 86 -23.86 14.56 40.35
CA PHE A 86 -24.23 14.03 41.66
C PHE A 86 -24.16 15.14 42.71
N SER A 87 -25.13 15.17 43.64
CA SER A 87 -25.05 16.03 44.81
C SER A 87 -24.19 15.31 45.86
N ILE A 88 -22.90 15.62 45.88
CA ILE A 88 -21.96 15.05 46.85
C ILE A 88 -22.11 15.83 48.16
N LEU A 89 -22.59 15.17 49.19
CA LEU A 89 -22.80 15.77 50.52
C LEU A 89 -21.50 15.78 51.36
N ASN A 90 -20.58 14.85 51.07
CA ASN A 90 -19.28 14.75 51.74
C ASN A 90 -18.22 14.23 50.75
N GLU A 91 -17.27 15.11 50.43
CA GLU A 91 -16.23 14.83 49.43
C GLU A 91 -15.28 13.69 49.87
N ALA A 92 -14.92 13.64 51.15
CA ALA A 92 -14.01 12.62 51.66
C ALA A 92 -14.62 11.21 51.60
N VAL A 93 -15.92 11.10 51.88
CA VAL A 93 -16.65 9.83 51.74
C VAL A 93 -16.77 9.44 50.28
N PHE A 94 -17.04 10.41 49.39
CA PHE A 94 -17.14 10.13 47.95
C PHE A 94 -15.81 9.65 47.37
N GLU A 95 -14.70 10.32 47.69
CA GLU A 95 -13.36 9.87 47.30
C GLU A 95 -13.06 8.46 47.80
N HIS A 96 -13.42 8.16 49.07
CA HIS A 96 -13.25 6.81 49.59
C HIS A 96 -14.09 5.76 48.83
N VAL A 97 -15.32 6.09 48.42
CA VAL A 97 -16.14 5.23 47.56
C VAL A 97 -15.49 5.00 46.20
N LEU A 98 -14.90 6.04 45.59
CA LEU A 98 -14.19 5.91 44.32
C LEU A 98 -13.02 4.92 44.41
N GLU A 99 -12.38 4.76 45.58
CA GLU A 99 -11.29 3.79 45.77
C GLU A 99 -11.73 2.33 45.63
N PHE A 100 -13.00 2.02 45.88
CA PHE A 100 -13.55 0.66 45.75
C PHE A 100 -14.03 0.36 44.34
N LEU A 101 -14.18 1.37 43.48
CA LEU A 101 -14.68 1.18 42.14
C LEU A 101 -13.60 0.61 41.21
N SER A 102 -14.01 -0.35 40.37
CA SER A 102 -13.18 -0.84 39.27
C SER A 102 -12.86 0.28 38.29
N ASN A 103 -11.75 0.16 37.55
CA ASN A 103 -11.39 1.09 36.48
C ASN A 103 -12.52 1.22 35.44
N GLN A 104 -13.20 0.10 35.15
CA GLN A 104 -14.38 0.10 34.30
C GLN A 104 -15.54 0.93 34.89
N SER A 105 -15.83 0.78 36.18
CA SER A 105 -16.88 1.55 36.86
C SER A 105 -16.54 3.05 36.88
N LEU A 106 -15.29 3.39 37.18
CA LEU A 106 -14.78 4.75 37.14
C LEU A 106 -14.87 5.35 35.73
N THR A 107 -14.54 4.57 34.69
CA THR A 107 -14.63 5.02 33.29
C THR A 107 -16.07 5.35 32.92
N LYS A 108 -17.03 4.51 33.31
CA LYS A 108 -18.46 4.77 33.10
C LYS A 108 -18.94 5.99 33.86
N LEU A 109 -18.54 6.11 35.13
CA LEU A 109 -18.88 7.26 35.95
C LEU A 109 -18.37 8.54 35.28
N GLN A 110 -17.12 8.55 34.84
CA GLN A 110 -16.49 9.66 34.10
C GLN A 110 -17.22 9.97 32.78
N MET A 111 -17.74 8.97 32.07
CA MET A 111 -18.56 9.19 30.87
C MET A 111 -19.93 9.82 31.20
N LEU A 112 -20.53 9.47 32.33
CA LEU A 112 -21.83 9.97 32.78
C LEU A 112 -21.75 11.37 33.38
N THR A 113 -20.74 11.62 34.21
CA THR A 113 -20.57 12.89 34.93
C THR A 113 -19.75 13.90 34.15
N GLY A 114 -18.89 13.45 33.24
CA GLY A 114 -17.90 14.29 32.57
C GLY A 114 -16.73 14.70 33.47
N ASP A 115 -16.70 14.24 34.72
CA ASP A 115 -15.61 14.48 35.66
C ASP A 115 -14.37 13.65 35.30
N ARG A 116 -13.20 14.08 35.75
CA ARG A 116 -11.96 13.30 35.63
C ARG A 116 -11.60 12.73 36.98
N TYR A 117 -11.59 11.40 37.09
CA TYR A 117 -11.17 10.71 38.31
C TYR A 117 -9.71 10.26 38.17
N ASP A 118 -8.87 10.60 39.16
CA ASP A 118 -7.41 10.42 39.07
C ASP A 118 -6.96 8.96 38.88
N ARG A 119 -7.74 8.00 39.38
CA ARG A 119 -7.47 6.55 39.25
C ARG A 119 -8.09 5.92 38.00
N CYS A 120 -8.83 6.69 37.22
CA CYS A 120 -9.46 6.21 36.00
C CYS A 120 -8.45 6.23 34.84
N GLU A 121 -8.28 5.09 34.19
CA GLU A 121 -7.48 4.86 32.98
C GLU A 121 -8.43 4.37 31.85
N PRO A 122 -9.20 5.28 31.21
CA PRO A 122 -10.21 4.92 30.21
C PRO A 122 -9.66 4.12 29.03
N GLU A 123 -8.41 4.33 28.64
CA GLU A 123 -7.73 3.63 27.55
C GLU A 123 -7.55 2.13 27.80
N LEU A 124 -7.66 1.70 29.05
CA LEU A 124 -7.58 0.30 29.46
C LEU A 124 -8.94 -0.39 29.50
N ALA A 125 -10.03 0.37 29.42
CA ALA A 125 -11.40 -0.14 29.49
C ALA A 125 -11.80 -0.83 28.18
N ARG A 126 -11.21 -2.00 27.93
CA ARG A 126 -11.82 -3.00 27.04
C ARG A 126 -12.79 -3.81 27.89
N TYR A 127 -14.07 -3.62 27.64
CA TYR A 127 -15.13 -4.26 28.43
C TYR A 127 -15.36 -5.69 27.95
N CYS A 128 -15.42 -6.62 28.91
CA CYS A 128 -16.19 -7.85 28.70
C CYS A 128 -17.65 -7.44 28.50
N CYS A 129 -18.28 -7.89 27.42
CA CYS A 129 -19.68 -7.50 27.14
C CYS A 129 -20.72 -8.08 28.12
N GLN A 130 -20.30 -8.93 29.08
CA GLN A 130 -21.19 -9.57 30.06
C GLN A 130 -20.99 -9.13 31.52
N CYS A 131 -19.76 -9.16 32.07
CA CYS A 131 -19.57 -8.98 33.52
C CYS A 131 -19.13 -7.59 33.99
N GLU A 132 -18.80 -6.69 33.07
CA GLU A 132 -18.40 -5.31 33.39
C GLU A 132 -17.29 -5.14 34.45
N ASN A 133 -16.44 -6.15 34.61
CA ASN A 133 -15.29 -6.16 35.51
C ASN A 133 -13.98 -5.79 34.79
N ASP A 134 -12.96 -5.41 35.56
CA ASP A 134 -11.57 -5.15 35.14
C ASP A 134 -10.81 -6.43 34.69
N ASN A 135 -11.49 -7.26 33.91
CA ASN A 135 -10.96 -8.49 33.38
C ASN A 135 -10.47 -8.24 31.94
N PRO A 136 -9.27 -8.71 31.57
CA PRO A 136 -8.83 -8.60 30.20
C PRO A 136 -9.79 -9.35 29.27
N VAL A 137 -10.16 -8.69 28.18
CA VAL A 137 -10.92 -9.31 27.09
C VAL A 137 -10.00 -10.27 26.36
N MET A 138 -10.34 -11.56 26.42
CA MET A 138 -9.51 -12.63 25.88
C MET A 138 -9.99 -12.99 24.47
N LEU A 139 -11.14 -13.64 24.36
CA LEU A 139 -11.70 -14.15 23.10
C LEU A 139 -13.13 -13.65 22.94
N ASN A 140 -13.54 -13.41 21.69
CA ASN A 140 -14.92 -13.03 21.33
C ASN A 140 -15.50 -11.81 22.08
N GLY A 141 -14.66 -10.89 22.57
CA GLY A 141 -15.13 -9.74 23.35
C GLY A 141 -15.48 -10.08 24.80
N LEU A 142 -15.15 -11.28 25.27
CA LEU A 142 -15.43 -11.77 26.62
C LEU A 142 -14.14 -11.96 27.43
N CYS A 143 -14.25 -11.83 28.75
CA CYS A 143 -13.23 -12.37 29.65
C CYS A 143 -13.39 -13.90 29.77
N ARG A 144 -12.36 -14.59 30.30
CA ARG A 144 -12.39 -16.05 30.46
C ARG A 144 -13.56 -16.53 31.30
N GLU A 145 -13.89 -15.84 32.39
CA GLU A 145 -15.00 -16.22 33.28
C GLU A 145 -16.33 -16.22 32.54
N CYS A 146 -16.67 -15.12 31.86
CA CYS A 146 -17.88 -15.04 31.04
C CYS A 146 -17.88 -16.03 29.87
N GLU A 147 -16.74 -16.19 29.20
CA GLU A 147 -16.65 -17.17 28.11
C GLU A 147 -16.83 -18.60 28.62
N SER A 148 -16.48 -18.89 29.88
CA SER A 148 -16.61 -20.22 30.47
C SER A 148 -18.04 -20.68 30.69
N GLU A 149 -19.00 -19.75 30.66
CA GLU A 149 -20.43 -20.04 30.72
C GLU A 149 -21.00 -20.46 29.35
N LEU A 150 -20.24 -20.29 28.26
CA LEU A 150 -20.68 -20.65 26.92
C LEU A 150 -20.48 -22.16 26.65
N PRO A 151 -21.41 -22.81 25.92
CA PRO A 151 -21.25 -24.22 25.52
C PRO A 151 -20.01 -24.51 24.69
N THR A 152 -19.48 -23.50 24.01
CA THR A 152 -18.29 -23.60 23.15
C THR A 152 -16.99 -23.32 23.89
N TYR A 153 -17.02 -23.19 25.23
CA TYR A 153 -15.83 -22.89 26.02
C TYR A 153 -14.77 -23.98 25.86
N MET A 154 -13.57 -23.56 25.47
CA MET A 154 -12.40 -24.42 25.45
C MET A 154 -11.48 -24.03 26.62
N PRO A 155 -11.30 -24.90 27.62
CA PRO A 155 -10.47 -24.61 28.81
C PRO A 155 -8.98 -24.53 28.49
N CYS A 156 -8.56 -25.18 27.41
CA CYS A 156 -7.18 -25.15 26.93
C CYS A 156 -7.06 -24.35 25.63
N THR A 157 -5.91 -23.71 25.42
CA THR A 157 -5.64 -22.91 24.23
C THR A 157 -4.25 -23.16 23.66
N THR A 158 -4.04 -22.79 22.39
CA THR A 158 -2.75 -23.00 21.73
C THR A 158 -1.71 -21.98 22.17
N LYS A 159 -0.42 -22.28 21.91
CA LYS A 159 0.68 -21.33 22.10
C LYS A 159 0.41 -19.98 21.42
N GLU A 160 -0.12 -19.99 20.20
CA GLU A 160 -0.37 -18.78 19.42
C GLU A 160 -1.47 -17.91 20.05
N THR A 161 -2.56 -18.54 20.52
CA THR A 161 -3.63 -17.84 21.22
C THR A 161 -3.13 -17.26 22.55
N ALA A 162 -2.30 -18.01 23.30
CA ALA A 162 -1.68 -17.53 24.54
C ALA A 162 -0.77 -16.31 24.28
N LYS A 163 0.03 -16.31 23.21
CA LYS A 163 0.82 -15.14 22.81
C LYS A 163 -0.07 -13.97 22.47
N THR A 164 -1.05 -14.18 21.61
CA THR A 164 -1.85 -13.08 21.04
C THR A 164 -2.76 -12.45 22.08
N HIS A 165 -3.55 -13.25 22.79
CA HIS A 165 -4.61 -12.77 23.67
C HIS A 165 -4.14 -12.58 25.11
N TYR A 166 -3.32 -13.49 25.65
CA TYR A 166 -2.83 -13.40 27.03
C TYR A 166 -1.56 -12.57 27.18
N GLY A 167 -0.79 -12.38 26.11
CA GLY A 167 0.44 -11.61 26.16
C GLY A 167 1.66 -12.36 26.67
N VAL A 168 1.58 -13.69 26.75
CA VAL A 168 2.70 -14.55 27.17
C VAL A 168 3.86 -14.42 26.17
N ARG A 169 5.08 -14.24 26.67
CA ARG A 169 6.28 -14.12 25.83
C ARG A 169 6.85 -15.49 25.54
N ASP A 170 7.55 -15.62 24.40
CA ASP A 170 8.11 -16.91 23.97
C ASP A 170 9.01 -17.58 25.02
N LYS A 171 9.78 -16.75 25.76
CA LYS A 171 10.68 -17.20 26.82
C LYS A 171 9.98 -17.73 28.08
N ASP A 172 8.70 -17.42 28.26
CA ASP A 172 7.95 -17.78 29.47
C ASP A 172 7.29 -19.17 29.32
N PHE A 173 6.99 -19.61 28.09
CA PHE A 173 6.34 -20.91 27.83
C PHE A 173 7.02 -22.14 28.45
N PRO A 174 8.36 -22.28 28.47
CA PRO A 174 9.01 -23.44 29.10
C PRO A 174 8.69 -23.60 30.59
N ARG A 175 8.21 -22.53 31.26
CA ARG A 175 7.90 -22.52 32.70
C ARG A 175 6.40 -22.66 33.00
N ILE A 176 5.57 -22.75 31.96
CA ILE A 176 4.11 -22.86 32.11
C ILE A 176 3.72 -24.32 31.85
N PRO A 177 3.05 -25.00 32.79
CA PRO A 177 2.52 -26.34 32.58
C PRO A 177 1.67 -26.42 31.29
N CYS A 178 1.92 -27.43 30.47
CA CYS A 178 1.21 -27.61 29.20
C CYS A 178 1.04 -29.08 28.84
N GLN A 179 0.06 -29.36 27.98
CA GLN A 179 -0.13 -30.66 27.36
C GLN A 179 0.55 -30.65 25.99
N VAL A 180 1.58 -31.48 25.83
CA VAL A 180 2.30 -31.64 24.57
C VAL A 180 1.59 -32.69 23.72
N ARG A 181 1.20 -32.32 22.50
CA ARG A 181 0.65 -33.23 21.48
C ARG A 181 1.57 -33.28 20.26
N LYS A 182 1.36 -34.26 19.38
CA LYS A 182 2.21 -34.54 18.21
C LYS A 182 2.49 -33.31 17.32
N HIS A 183 1.53 -32.39 17.19
CA HIS A 183 1.63 -31.24 16.27
C HIS A 183 1.41 -29.86 16.94
N TYR A 184 1.08 -29.81 18.23
CA TYR A 184 0.82 -28.55 18.93
C TYR A 184 0.87 -28.74 20.46
N THR A 185 1.02 -27.63 21.18
CA THR A 185 0.95 -27.57 22.64
C THR A 185 -0.30 -26.84 23.09
N LEU A 186 -0.95 -27.39 24.12
CA LEU A 186 -2.12 -26.80 24.75
C LEU A 186 -1.80 -26.32 26.15
N PHE A 187 -2.24 -25.12 26.48
CA PHE A 187 -2.06 -24.48 27.78
C PHE A 187 -3.43 -24.29 28.43
N ASP A 188 -3.53 -24.70 29.69
CA ASP A 188 -4.73 -24.42 30.49
C ASP A 188 -4.87 -22.91 30.71
N ARG A 189 -6.06 -22.37 30.45
CA ARG A 189 -6.28 -20.93 30.42
C ARG A 189 -6.26 -20.29 31.81
N ILE A 190 -6.65 -21.01 32.86
CA ILE A 190 -6.55 -20.53 34.24
C ILE A 190 -5.08 -20.39 34.63
N THR A 191 -4.28 -21.41 34.31
CA THR A 191 -2.84 -21.42 34.53
C THR A 191 -2.13 -20.26 33.81
N LEU A 192 -2.60 -19.90 32.61
CA LEU A 192 -2.11 -18.71 31.89
C LEU A 192 -2.45 -17.41 32.63
N GLU A 193 -3.67 -17.25 33.13
CA GLU A 193 -4.06 -16.07 33.92
C GLU A 193 -3.23 -15.95 35.19
N ASP A 194 -3.08 -17.04 35.94
CA ASP A 194 -2.29 -17.07 37.17
C ASP A 194 -0.81 -16.77 36.90
N HIS A 195 -0.28 -17.25 35.77
CA HIS A 195 1.07 -16.91 35.34
C HIS A 195 1.20 -15.41 35.05
N MET A 196 0.25 -14.83 34.31
CA MET A 196 0.28 -13.42 33.96
C MET A 196 0.08 -12.51 35.18
N ILE A 197 -0.83 -12.85 36.09
CA ILE A 197 -1.03 -12.13 37.35
C ILE A 197 0.23 -12.17 38.20
N ARG A 198 0.89 -13.33 38.34
CA ARG A 198 2.17 -13.45 39.06
C ARG A 198 3.28 -12.65 38.40
N THR A 199 3.34 -12.64 37.07
CA THR A 199 4.40 -11.96 36.31
C THR A 199 4.24 -10.44 36.31
N CYS A 200 3.00 -9.95 36.23
CA CYS A 200 2.68 -8.53 36.20
C CYS A 200 2.40 -7.93 37.59
N GLY A 201 2.19 -8.77 38.61
CA GLY A 201 1.92 -8.39 40.01
C GLY A 201 0.44 -8.22 40.34
N SER A 202 -0.41 -7.89 39.36
CA SER A 202 -1.86 -7.80 39.54
C SER A 202 -2.61 -7.93 38.22
N LYS A 203 -3.92 -8.16 38.29
CA LYS A 203 -4.80 -8.21 37.10
C LYS A 203 -4.77 -6.89 36.31
N MET A 204 -4.84 -5.75 37.00
CA MET A 204 -4.75 -4.44 36.36
C MET A 204 -3.38 -4.14 35.77
N ALA A 205 -2.30 -4.56 36.42
CA ALA A 205 -0.96 -4.43 35.85
C ALA A 205 -0.81 -5.28 34.57
N TRP A 206 -1.44 -6.45 34.53
CA TRP A 206 -1.51 -7.29 33.32
C TRP A 206 -2.32 -6.63 32.20
N VAL A 207 -3.50 -6.06 32.49
CA VAL A 207 -4.30 -5.29 31.52
C VAL A 207 -3.49 -4.13 30.92
N ARG A 208 -2.75 -3.38 31.76
CA ARG A 208 -1.82 -2.33 31.31
C ARG A 208 -0.75 -2.86 30.36
N ASP A 209 -0.18 -4.03 30.63
CA ASP A 209 0.85 -4.63 29.77
C ASP A 209 0.30 -5.00 28.39
N ILE A 210 -0.88 -5.64 28.35
CA ILE A 210 -1.58 -5.94 27.09
C ILE A 210 -1.83 -4.66 26.29
N ALA A 211 -2.39 -3.62 26.93
CA ALA A 211 -2.71 -2.36 26.25
C ALA A 211 -1.48 -1.64 25.70
N LYS A 212 -0.37 -1.63 26.46
CA LYS A 212 0.92 -1.07 26.01
C LYS A 212 1.45 -1.82 24.78
N ARG A 213 1.37 -3.15 24.78
CA ARG A 213 1.80 -3.99 23.66
C ARG A 213 0.95 -3.76 22.41
N ASP A 214 -0.37 -3.70 22.56
CA ASP A 214 -1.29 -3.39 21.46
C ASP A 214 -1.01 -2.01 20.86
N THR A 215 -0.74 -1.02 21.69
CA THR A 215 -0.37 0.33 21.23
C THR A 215 0.93 0.31 20.42
N ARG A 216 1.95 -0.43 20.88
CA ARG A 216 3.22 -0.59 20.14
C ARG A 216 2.98 -1.28 18.80
N LYS A 217 2.18 -2.36 18.77
CA LYS A 217 1.82 -3.10 17.55
C LYS A 217 1.08 -2.19 16.55
N LYS A 218 0.10 -1.41 17.01
CA LYS A 218 -0.63 -0.44 16.19
C LYS A 218 0.30 0.63 15.60
N LYS A 219 1.21 1.20 16.40
CA LYS A 219 2.19 2.18 15.94
C LYS A 219 3.13 1.61 14.87
N LEU A 220 3.63 0.39 15.09
CA LEU A 220 4.47 -0.31 14.12
C LEU A 220 3.72 -0.56 12.81
N ASN A 221 2.51 -1.13 12.88
CA ASN A 221 1.69 -1.41 11.71
C ASN A 221 1.33 -0.13 10.94
N ALA A 222 0.99 0.95 11.64
CA ALA A 222 0.73 2.24 11.02
C ALA A 222 1.97 2.78 10.28
N THR A 223 3.16 2.58 10.84
CA THR A 223 4.43 2.98 10.21
C THR A 223 4.73 2.14 8.98
N LEU A 224 4.56 0.81 9.07
CA LEU A 224 4.76 -0.10 7.94
C LEU A 224 3.80 0.20 6.79
N HIS A 225 2.51 0.34 7.10
CA HIS A 225 1.49 0.67 6.11
C HIS A 225 1.69 2.08 5.51
N LYS A 226 2.21 3.04 6.28
CA LYS A 226 2.61 4.35 5.74
C LYS A 226 3.75 4.20 4.72
N LYS A 227 4.79 3.41 5.04
CA LYS A 227 5.90 3.13 4.12
C LYS A 227 5.43 2.43 2.84
N GLU A 228 4.57 1.42 2.98
CA GLU A 228 3.99 0.69 1.86
C GLU A 228 3.17 1.61 0.93
N LYS A 229 2.37 2.52 1.52
CA LYS A 229 1.65 3.54 0.74
C LYS A 229 2.59 4.52 0.05
N GLU A 230 3.66 4.95 0.71
CA GLU A 230 4.66 5.84 0.11
C GLU A 230 5.42 5.15 -1.05
N GLU A 231 5.73 3.86 -0.91
CA GLU A 231 6.35 3.04 -1.95
C GLU A 231 5.41 2.83 -3.13
N THR A 232 4.15 2.51 -2.87
CA THR A 232 3.13 2.35 -3.92
C THR A 232 2.95 3.65 -4.69
N LYS A 233 2.79 4.79 -3.99
CA LYS A 233 2.71 6.11 -4.62
C LYS A 233 3.95 6.46 -5.43
N PHE A 234 5.14 6.08 -4.93
CA PHE A 234 6.37 6.29 -5.66
C PHE A 234 6.39 5.48 -6.97
N LEU A 235 6.03 4.20 -6.93
CA LEU A 235 5.93 3.36 -8.13
C LEU A 235 4.86 3.88 -9.11
N GLU A 236 3.72 4.34 -8.61
CA GLU A 236 2.66 4.96 -9.43
C GLU A 236 3.10 6.29 -10.05
N SER A 237 4.05 7.00 -9.43
CA SER A 237 4.62 8.24 -9.99
C SER A 237 5.66 8.01 -11.09
N LEU A 238 6.12 6.77 -11.27
CA LEU A 238 7.01 6.38 -12.35
C LEU A 238 6.21 6.19 -13.66
N ALA A 239 6.85 5.60 -14.68
CA ALA A 239 6.21 5.44 -15.98
C ALA A 239 4.87 4.68 -15.90
N PRO A 240 3.85 5.09 -16.68
CA PRO A 240 2.56 4.39 -16.72
C PRO A 240 2.73 2.90 -17.02
N GLY A 241 2.08 2.04 -16.23
CA GLY A 241 2.17 0.58 -16.36
C GLY A 241 3.40 -0.05 -15.71
N PHE A 242 4.42 0.72 -15.33
CA PHE A 242 5.63 0.18 -14.71
C PHE A 242 5.36 -0.48 -13.34
N ALA A 243 4.50 0.13 -12.52
CA ALA A 243 4.12 -0.44 -11.22
C ALA A 243 3.48 -1.83 -11.36
N VAL A 244 2.64 -2.03 -12.38
CA VAL A 244 2.00 -3.32 -12.67
C VAL A 244 3.04 -4.34 -13.12
N TYR A 245 3.94 -3.94 -14.03
CA TYR A 245 5.02 -4.79 -14.51
C TYR A 245 5.96 -5.28 -13.39
N ILE A 246 6.36 -4.38 -12.49
CA ILE A 246 7.24 -4.73 -11.36
C ILE A 246 6.54 -5.70 -10.39
N ALA A 247 5.23 -5.54 -10.20
CA ALA A 247 4.43 -6.45 -9.38
C ALA A 247 4.32 -7.84 -10.01
N SER A 248 4.10 -7.95 -11.33
CA SER A 248 3.98 -9.24 -12.02
C SER A 248 5.29 -10.02 -12.08
N VAL A 249 6.42 -9.31 -12.18
CA VAL A 249 7.76 -9.90 -12.13
C VAL A 249 8.16 -10.37 -10.71
N GLY A 250 7.38 -10.02 -9.68
CA GLY A 250 7.61 -10.48 -8.30
C GLY A 250 8.88 -9.87 -7.66
N PHE A 251 9.22 -8.64 -8.04
CA PHE A 251 10.49 -8.04 -7.68
C PHE A 251 10.56 -7.60 -6.21
N LYS A 252 11.76 -7.67 -5.61
CA LYS A 252 12.00 -7.30 -4.19
C LYS A 252 12.39 -5.83 -4.05
N LYS A 253 12.01 -5.25 -2.91
CA LYS A 253 12.31 -3.86 -2.53
C LYS A 253 13.78 -3.49 -2.78
N THR A 254 13.98 -2.43 -3.57
CA THR A 254 15.29 -1.89 -3.98
C THR A 254 15.25 -0.36 -3.88
N ASP A 255 16.42 0.28 -3.94
CA ASP A 255 16.56 1.74 -3.82
C ASP A 255 15.78 2.50 -4.91
N LYS A 256 15.31 3.70 -4.53
CA LYS A 256 14.47 4.54 -5.40
C LYS A 256 15.17 4.94 -6.70
N GLU A 257 16.48 5.19 -6.64
CA GLU A 257 17.30 5.58 -7.81
C GLU A 257 17.36 4.43 -8.83
N VAL A 258 17.52 3.20 -8.35
CA VAL A 258 17.51 2.00 -9.19
C VAL A 258 16.14 1.83 -9.86
N LEU A 259 15.05 2.00 -9.12
CA LEU A 259 13.69 1.92 -9.67
C LEU A 259 13.41 3.00 -10.72
N GLN A 260 13.96 4.21 -10.57
CA GLN A 260 13.87 5.26 -11.60
C GLN A 260 14.60 4.85 -12.87
N GLU A 261 15.81 4.31 -12.74
CA GLU A 261 16.59 3.84 -13.88
C GLU A 261 15.87 2.71 -14.62
N TRP A 262 15.28 1.78 -13.88
CA TRP A 262 14.47 0.70 -14.45
C TRP A 262 13.22 1.23 -15.15
N SER A 263 12.55 2.21 -14.54
CA SER A 263 11.41 2.87 -15.18
C SER A 263 11.80 3.55 -16.49
N ARG A 264 13.01 4.14 -16.60
CA ARG A 264 13.50 4.72 -17.86
C ARG A 264 13.71 3.64 -18.92
N ARG A 265 14.37 2.53 -18.58
CA ARG A 265 14.59 1.40 -19.51
C ARG A 265 13.27 0.75 -19.92
N TYR A 266 12.33 0.63 -19.00
CA TYR A 266 10.98 0.15 -19.28
C TYR A 266 10.27 1.01 -20.34
N VAL A 267 10.35 2.35 -20.24
CA VAL A 267 9.77 3.26 -21.24
C VAL A 267 10.42 3.06 -22.60
N VAL A 268 11.76 3.01 -22.64
CA VAL A 268 12.52 2.79 -23.88
C VAL A 268 12.11 1.48 -24.56
N LEU A 269 12.01 0.39 -23.78
CA LEU A 269 11.62 -0.92 -24.32
C LEU A 269 10.17 -0.95 -24.79
N ILE A 270 9.23 -0.40 -23.99
CA ILE A 270 7.80 -0.35 -24.37
C ILE A 270 7.60 0.44 -25.65
N GLN A 271 8.24 1.61 -25.79
CA GLN A 271 8.15 2.42 -27.00
C GLN A 271 8.68 1.66 -28.22
N ALA A 272 9.83 1.01 -28.10
CA ALA A 272 10.42 0.23 -29.19
C ALA A 272 9.56 -0.99 -29.57
N LEU A 273 8.94 -1.67 -28.59
CA LEU A 273 7.97 -2.75 -28.85
C LEU A 273 6.69 -2.23 -29.54
N GLN A 274 6.16 -1.08 -29.10
CA GLN A 274 4.95 -0.47 -29.68
C GLN A 274 5.14 -0.07 -31.13
N VAL A 275 6.31 0.46 -31.51
CA VAL A 275 6.66 0.77 -32.91
C VAL A 275 6.52 -0.48 -33.79
N ARG A 276 6.79 -1.67 -33.24
CA ARG A 276 6.66 -2.95 -33.93
C ARG A 276 5.35 -3.69 -33.65
N ARG A 277 4.38 -3.02 -33.01
CA ARG A 277 3.08 -3.57 -32.60
C ARG A 277 3.20 -4.82 -31.71
N LEU A 278 4.29 -4.93 -30.96
CA LEU A 278 4.52 -5.99 -29.98
C LEU A 278 4.06 -5.55 -28.59
N LYS A 279 3.71 -6.53 -27.76
CA LYS A 279 3.40 -6.32 -26.34
C LYS A 279 4.58 -6.80 -25.49
N LEU A 280 4.83 -6.11 -24.38
CA LEU A 280 5.77 -6.59 -23.37
C LEU A 280 5.19 -7.84 -22.70
N TRP A 281 5.97 -8.92 -22.66
CA TRP A 281 5.62 -10.15 -21.96
C TRP A 281 6.28 -10.16 -20.58
N GLU A 282 5.49 -10.37 -19.54
CA GLU A 282 5.94 -10.29 -18.14
C GLU A 282 6.88 -11.44 -17.77
N ASP A 283 6.73 -12.59 -18.43
CA ASP A 283 7.54 -13.79 -18.29
C ASP A 283 8.78 -13.81 -19.19
N SER A 284 8.96 -12.79 -20.05
CA SER A 284 10.14 -12.68 -20.91
C SER A 284 11.37 -12.31 -20.08
N ARG A 285 12.21 -13.31 -19.81
CA ARG A 285 13.49 -13.14 -19.11
C ARG A 285 14.38 -12.10 -19.81
N LEU A 286 14.38 -12.07 -21.13
CA LEU A 286 15.16 -11.12 -21.93
C LEU A 286 14.70 -9.66 -21.72
N CYS A 287 13.38 -9.42 -21.66
CA CYS A 287 12.87 -8.09 -21.34
C CYS A 287 13.16 -7.68 -19.89
N ASN A 288 13.02 -8.64 -18.95
CA ASN A 288 13.34 -8.44 -17.54
C ASN A 288 14.82 -8.08 -17.34
N ASP A 289 15.73 -8.86 -17.92
CA ASP A 289 17.18 -8.65 -17.82
C ASP A 289 17.59 -7.28 -18.42
N PHE A 290 16.94 -6.85 -19.51
CA PHE A 290 17.15 -5.50 -20.05
C PHE A 290 16.69 -4.40 -19.08
N ILE A 291 15.47 -4.52 -18.54
CA ILE A 291 14.91 -3.49 -17.65
C ILE A 291 15.69 -3.41 -16.34
N THR A 292 15.97 -4.56 -15.72
CA THR A 292 16.53 -4.63 -14.36
C THR A 292 18.06 -4.55 -14.34
N ALA A 293 18.74 -5.28 -15.22
CA ALA A 293 20.19 -5.34 -15.25
C ALA A 293 20.81 -4.46 -16.34
N GLY A 294 20.02 -4.06 -17.35
CA GLY A 294 20.55 -3.28 -18.48
C GLY A 294 21.32 -4.15 -19.47
N PHE A 295 21.04 -5.46 -19.49
CA PHE A 295 21.72 -6.38 -20.39
C PHE A 295 21.12 -6.33 -21.80
N GLY A 296 22.00 -6.20 -22.79
CA GLY A 296 21.65 -6.16 -24.21
C GLY A 296 21.25 -4.77 -24.72
N GLN A 297 21.21 -4.62 -26.04
CA GLN A 297 20.71 -3.41 -26.71
C GLN A 297 19.21 -3.51 -26.94
N VAL A 298 18.47 -2.40 -26.81
CA VAL A 298 17.00 -2.39 -26.98
C VAL A 298 16.57 -2.96 -28.32
N GLU A 299 17.29 -2.65 -29.40
CA GLU A 299 16.95 -3.14 -30.74
C GLU A 299 17.10 -4.66 -30.86
N GLU A 300 18.13 -5.25 -30.25
CA GLU A 300 18.33 -6.71 -30.24
C GLU A 300 17.26 -7.43 -29.43
N VAL A 301 16.85 -6.83 -28.32
CA VAL A 301 15.76 -7.33 -27.47
C VAL A 301 14.47 -7.35 -28.26
N VAL A 302 14.14 -6.24 -28.94
CA VAL A 302 12.92 -6.11 -29.74
C VAL A 302 12.95 -7.00 -30.99
N ASP A 303 14.09 -7.11 -31.67
CA ASP A 303 14.30 -8.03 -32.80
C ASP A 303 14.03 -9.49 -32.38
N THR A 304 14.51 -9.87 -31.19
CA THR A 304 14.29 -11.21 -30.64
C THR A 304 12.83 -11.43 -30.28
N MET A 305 12.16 -10.43 -29.68
CA MET A 305 10.73 -10.52 -29.37
C MET A 305 9.87 -10.64 -30.65
N GLU A 306 10.21 -9.88 -31.69
CA GLU A 306 9.54 -9.95 -33.00
C GLU A 306 9.70 -11.33 -33.64
N GLU A 307 10.93 -11.85 -33.64
CA GLU A 307 11.24 -13.19 -34.14
C GLU A 307 10.48 -14.27 -33.38
N MET A 308 10.52 -14.25 -32.04
CA MET A 308 9.82 -15.25 -31.22
C MET A 308 8.31 -15.19 -31.43
N ASN A 309 7.73 -13.98 -31.51
CA ASN A 309 6.31 -13.81 -31.80
C ASN A 309 5.93 -14.40 -33.16
N PHE A 310 6.73 -14.15 -34.20
CA PHE A 310 6.51 -14.72 -35.53
C PHE A 310 6.64 -16.25 -35.52
N LEU A 311 7.69 -16.78 -34.89
CA LEU A 311 7.94 -18.22 -34.79
C LEU A 311 6.74 -18.94 -34.15
N PHE A 312 6.24 -18.46 -33.01
CA PHE A 312 5.13 -19.12 -32.32
C PHE A 312 3.78 -18.90 -33.02
N ALA A 313 3.55 -17.76 -33.64
CA ALA A 313 2.27 -17.45 -34.27
C ALA A 313 2.11 -18.04 -35.68
N HIS A 314 3.20 -18.19 -36.43
CA HIS A 314 3.13 -18.41 -37.87
C HIS A 314 3.96 -19.59 -38.39
N THR A 315 4.63 -20.35 -37.51
CA THR A 315 5.51 -21.44 -37.94
C THR A 315 5.30 -22.72 -37.12
N SER A 316 5.92 -23.82 -37.55
CA SER A 316 5.96 -25.09 -36.82
C SER A 316 7.05 -25.15 -35.74
N TYR A 317 7.56 -23.99 -35.28
CA TYR A 317 8.68 -23.88 -34.35
C TYR A 317 8.56 -24.74 -33.10
N SER A 318 7.43 -24.69 -32.38
CA SER A 318 7.25 -25.51 -31.16
C SER A 318 7.44 -27.01 -31.45
N ARG A 319 6.74 -27.50 -32.48
CA ARG A 319 6.81 -28.91 -32.89
C ARG A 319 8.21 -29.31 -33.36
N ARG A 320 8.92 -28.42 -34.06
CA ARG A 320 10.31 -28.69 -34.48
C ARG A 320 11.27 -28.72 -33.31
N CYS A 321 11.12 -27.82 -32.35
CA CYS A 321 11.90 -27.86 -31.11
C CYS A 321 11.65 -29.18 -30.38
N GLU A 322 10.39 -29.57 -30.18
CA GLU A 322 10.01 -30.83 -29.54
C GLU A 322 10.64 -32.03 -30.26
N ASN A 323 10.50 -32.10 -31.59
CA ASN A 323 11.09 -33.20 -32.36
C ASN A 323 12.62 -33.24 -32.27
N LYS A 324 13.32 -32.09 -32.34
CA LYS A 324 14.79 -32.06 -32.23
C LYS A 324 15.25 -32.46 -30.83
N ILE A 325 14.57 -31.97 -29.80
CA ILE A 325 14.83 -32.33 -28.41
C ILE A 325 14.58 -33.82 -28.19
N HIS A 326 13.49 -34.36 -28.72
CA HIS A 326 13.16 -35.78 -28.63
C HIS A 326 14.20 -36.64 -29.34
N ASN A 327 14.58 -36.30 -30.57
CA ASN A 327 15.62 -37.02 -31.32
C ASN A 327 16.98 -36.96 -30.61
N MET A 328 17.31 -35.82 -29.99
CA MET A 328 18.51 -35.69 -29.18
C MET A 328 18.48 -36.63 -27.97
N CYS A 329 17.33 -36.75 -27.28
CA CYS A 329 17.16 -37.67 -26.16
C CYS A 329 17.13 -39.16 -26.57
N ASP A 330 16.59 -39.48 -27.75
CA ASP A 330 16.42 -40.85 -28.24
C ASP A 330 17.68 -41.45 -28.90
N ASN A 331 18.55 -40.62 -29.50
CA ASN A 331 19.72 -41.07 -30.27
C ASN A 331 20.90 -41.62 -29.44
N GLY A 332 20.65 -42.14 -28.24
CA GLY A 332 21.49 -43.19 -27.68
C GLY A 332 22.63 -42.77 -26.74
N LEU A 333 22.38 -41.83 -25.84
CA LEU A 333 23.16 -41.73 -24.61
C LEU A 333 22.17 -41.53 -23.45
N SER A 334 21.81 -42.62 -22.78
CA SER A 334 21.28 -42.60 -21.41
C SER A 334 22.38 -42.13 -20.44
N GLU A 335 23.00 -41.01 -20.77
CA GLU A 335 24.15 -40.44 -20.09
C GLU A 335 23.64 -39.24 -19.30
N TRP A 336 23.99 -39.22 -18.02
CA TRP A 336 23.54 -38.17 -17.11
C TRP A 336 24.28 -36.88 -17.45
N TYR A 337 23.68 -36.04 -18.30
CA TYR A 337 24.25 -34.72 -18.58
C TYR A 337 24.19 -33.83 -17.32
N PRO A 338 25.28 -33.15 -16.97
CA PRO A 338 25.22 -32.03 -16.04
C PRO A 338 24.13 -31.03 -16.48
N ARG A 339 23.36 -30.51 -15.52
CA ARG A 339 22.21 -29.63 -15.80
C ARG A 339 22.56 -28.39 -16.66
N GLY A 340 23.81 -27.94 -16.63
CA GLY A 340 24.31 -26.83 -17.46
C GLY A 340 24.39 -27.24 -18.93
N GLU A 341 25.15 -28.29 -19.22
CA GLU A 341 25.36 -28.83 -20.57
C GLU A 341 24.04 -29.24 -21.22
N PHE A 342 23.15 -29.91 -20.49
CA PHE A 342 21.83 -30.27 -21.00
C PHE A 342 21.02 -29.03 -21.42
N ARG A 343 21.13 -27.92 -20.67
CA ARG A 343 20.43 -26.67 -21.00
C ARG A 343 21.01 -26.02 -22.25
N GLU A 344 22.32 -26.05 -22.43
CA GLU A 344 22.99 -25.54 -23.63
C GLU A 344 22.58 -26.35 -24.86
N MET A 345 22.62 -27.69 -24.79
CA MET A 345 22.18 -28.56 -25.87
C MET A 345 20.71 -28.34 -26.26
N MET A 346 19.82 -28.16 -25.28
CA MET A 346 18.42 -27.80 -25.52
C MET A 346 18.29 -26.44 -26.22
N GLN A 347 19.16 -25.49 -25.88
CA GLN A 347 19.18 -24.19 -26.53
C GLN A 347 19.70 -24.27 -27.96
N ASP A 348 20.68 -25.14 -28.23
CA ASP A 348 21.19 -25.40 -29.58
C ASP A 348 20.13 -26.03 -30.48
N CYS A 349 19.37 -27.01 -29.97
CA CYS A 349 18.22 -27.58 -30.69
C CYS A 349 17.19 -26.50 -31.07
N ARG A 350 16.91 -25.57 -30.16
CA ARG A 350 16.02 -24.43 -30.41
C ARG A 350 16.60 -23.49 -31.45
N ASN A 351 17.87 -23.12 -31.33
CA ASN A 351 18.56 -22.23 -32.27
C ASN A 351 18.59 -22.84 -33.67
N GLU A 352 18.87 -24.14 -33.80
CA GLU A 352 18.88 -24.84 -35.07
C GLU A 352 17.49 -24.83 -35.74
N ALA A 353 16.41 -25.07 -34.97
CA ALA A 353 15.04 -24.98 -35.47
C ALA A 353 14.72 -23.56 -35.99
N LYS A 354 15.19 -22.50 -35.30
CA LYS A 354 15.02 -21.11 -35.77
C LYS A 354 15.72 -20.87 -37.09
N ILE A 355 16.98 -21.33 -37.18
CA ILE A 355 17.81 -21.14 -38.37
C ILE A 355 17.17 -21.83 -39.58
N GLU A 356 16.73 -23.08 -39.43
CA GLU A 356 16.04 -23.83 -40.49
C GLU A 356 14.78 -23.11 -40.96
N LEU A 357 13.94 -22.65 -40.03
CA LEU A 357 12.73 -21.91 -40.36
C LEU A 357 13.04 -20.58 -41.05
N CYS A 358 14.09 -19.86 -40.63
CA CYS A 358 14.51 -18.64 -41.29
C CYS A 358 14.84 -18.88 -42.77
N ILE A 359 15.61 -19.93 -43.10
CA ILE A 359 15.94 -20.28 -44.49
C ILE A 359 14.67 -20.61 -45.29
N GLU A 360 13.79 -21.44 -44.75
CA GLU A 360 12.54 -21.83 -45.43
C GLU A 360 11.63 -20.63 -45.75
N TYR A 361 11.51 -19.69 -44.82
CA TYR A 361 10.67 -18.51 -45.01
C TYR A 361 11.35 -17.42 -45.85
N LEU A 362 12.68 -17.44 -45.96
CA LEU A 362 13.42 -16.64 -46.94
C LEU A 362 13.24 -17.19 -48.37
N GLU A 363 13.16 -18.51 -48.53
CA GLU A 363 12.84 -19.19 -49.80
C GLU A 363 11.40 -18.94 -50.25
N ASP A 364 10.44 -19.16 -49.35
CA ASP A 364 9.02 -18.87 -49.58
C ASP A 364 8.39 -18.17 -48.37
N ARG A 365 8.11 -16.88 -48.56
CA ARG A 365 7.48 -16.03 -47.54
C ARG A 365 6.03 -16.40 -47.23
N LYS A 366 5.38 -17.24 -48.05
CA LYS A 366 3.97 -17.68 -47.87
C LYS A 366 2.98 -16.52 -47.69
N GLY A 367 3.26 -15.38 -48.32
CA GLY A 367 2.46 -14.16 -48.20
C GLY A 367 2.57 -13.42 -46.85
N LEU A 368 3.48 -13.83 -45.96
CA LEU A 368 3.69 -13.22 -44.66
C LEU A 368 4.80 -12.16 -44.69
N THR A 369 4.73 -11.22 -43.74
CA THR A 369 5.81 -10.26 -43.47
C THR A 369 6.81 -10.92 -42.52
N LEU A 370 8.07 -11.03 -42.93
CA LEU A 370 9.11 -11.66 -42.11
C LEU A 370 9.62 -10.71 -41.02
N PRO A 371 10.10 -11.24 -39.88
CA PRO A 371 10.76 -10.43 -38.87
C PRO A 371 11.95 -9.67 -39.45
N ARG A 372 12.22 -8.45 -38.94
CA ARG A 372 13.36 -7.64 -39.40
C ARG A 372 14.69 -8.38 -39.31
N LYS A 373 14.87 -9.17 -38.26
CA LYS A 373 16.06 -10.01 -38.07
C LYS A 373 16.28 -10.96 -39.25
N TRP A 374 15.21 -11.53 -39.80
CA TRP A 374 15.27 -12.44 -40.95
C TRP A 374 15.45 -11.66 -42.25
N GLU A 375 14.80 -10.51 -42.41
CA GLU A 375 15.02 -9.62 -43.56
C GLU A 375 16.49 -9.16 -43.66
N ARG A 376 17.18 -8.92 -42.53
CA ARG A 376 18.63 -8.66 -42.53
C ARG A 376 19.47 -9.84 -43.03
N CYS A 377 18.95 -11.07 -42.98
CA CYS A 377 19.62 -12.25 -43.50
C CYS A 377 19.44 -12.41 -45.02
N ARG A 378 18.49 -11.69 -45.65
CA ARG A 378 18.11 -11.85 -47.06
C ARG A 378 19.29 -11.65 -48.01
N GLN A 379 20.10 -10.62 -47.80
CA GLN A 379 21.28 -10.37 -48.64
C GLN A 379 22.28 -11.54 -48.63
N ARG A 380 22.52 -12.14 -47.44
CA ARG A 380 23.40 -13.31 -47.31
C ARG A 380 22.79 -14.55 -47.97
N PHE A 381 21.49 -14.74 -47.78
CA PHE A 381 20.75 -15.81 -48.43
C PHE A 381 20.84 -15.72 -49.96
N ASP A 382 20.59 -14.55 -50.54
CA ASP A 382 20.66 -14.31 -51.98
C ASP A 382 22.08 -14.52 -52.53
N THR A 383 23.10 -14.11 -51.78
CA THR A 383 24.52 -14.34 -52.13
C THR A 383 24.84 -15.83 -52.19
N VAL A 384 24.41 -16.61 -51.19
CA VAL A 384 24.61 -18.06 -51.18
C VAL A 384 23.89 -18.71 -52.36
N ARG A 385 22.65 -18.30 -52.63
CA ARG A 385 21.87 -18.82 -53.75
C ARG A 385 22.50 -18.48 -55.11
N ALA A 386 23.00 -17.25 -55.29
CA ALA A 386 23.69 -16.82 -56.51
C ALA A 386 25.00 -17.58 -56.76
N SER A 387 25.67 -18.03 -55.69
CA SER A 387 26.88 -18.85 -55.78
C SER A 387 26.63 -20.32 -56.18
N GLY A 388 25.36 -20.73 -56.29
CA GLY A 388 24.95 -22.11 -56.55
C GLY A 388 25.07 -23.04 -55.34
N ALA A 389 25.51 -22.54 -54.18
CA ALA A 389 25.57 -23.30 -52.95
C ALA A 389 24.17 -23.48 -52.32
N SER A 390 23.96 -24.61 -51.63
CA SER A 390 22.71 -24.87 -50.91
C SER A 390 22.58 -23.94 -49.69
N PRO A 391 21.49 -23.14 -49.59
CA PRO A 391 21.25 -22.28 -48.42
C PRO A 391 21.22 -23.05 -47.11
N MET A 392 20.67 -24.27 -47.10
CA MET A 392 20.65 -25.12 -45.90
C MET A 392 22.04 -25.56 -45.45
N GLN A 393 22.97 -25.83 -46.36
CA GLN A 393 24.36 -26.16 -46.01
C GLN A 393 25.13 -24.97 -45.46
N LYS A 394 24.70 -23.74 -45.77
CA LYS A 394 25.30 -22.48 -45.29
C LYS A 394 24.42 -21.74 -44.28
N ARG A 395 23.47 -22.43 -43.66
CA ARG A 395 22.45 -21.85 -42.77
C ARG A 395 23.02 -21.01 -41.62
N ASN A 396 24.12 -21.45 -41.00
CA ASN A 396 24.79 -20.71 -39.93
C ASN A 396 25.44 -19.43 -40.41
N HIS A 397 25.96 -19.40 -41.65
CA HIS A 397 26.50 -18.19 -42.26
C HIS A 397 25.40 -17.19 -42.63
N ILE A 398 24.24 -17.70 -43.06
CA ILE A 398 23.11 -16.85 -43.44
C ILE A 398 22.47 -16.22 -42.19
N TYR A 399 22.23 -17.01 -41.15
CA TYR A 399 21.58 -16.54 -39.93
C TYR A 399 22.54 -15.85 -38.97
N GLY A 400 23.82 -16.25 -38.95
CA GLY A 400 24.86 -15.65 -38.13
C GLY A 400 25.26 -14.26 -38.65
N ALA A 401 25.08 -13.26 -37.80
CA ALA A 401 25.72 -11.96 -37.88
C ALA A 401 26.33 -11.66 -36.52
#